data_AF-A0A7H5F0D5-F1
#
_entry.id   AF-A0A7H5F0D5-F1
#
_cell.length_a   1.000
_cell.length_b   1.000
_cell.length_c   1.000
_cell.angle_alpha   90.00
_cell.angle_beta   90.00
_cell.angle_gamma   90.00
#
_symmetry.space_group_name_H-M   'P 1'
#
loop_
_entity.id
_entity.type
_entity.pdbx_description
1 polymer ?
#
loop_
_entity_poly.entity_id
_entity_poly.type
_entity_poly.pdbx_seq_one_letter_code
_entity_poly.pdbx_strand_id
1 'polypeptide(L)'
;MLKLTVLAAFGLFTLSFGAVSLDHSDPIVPVLGESEGGEIERETFLAEEGLSLVYDEKKTSCAITSFDLVMVPKQNDAVLSKNPGGNYTAASRSLVQRAKTGDLYYFNSVMVKCTGDTEARSVGTLYFKIK
;
A
#
# COMPACT_ATOMS: atom_id res chain seq x y z
N MET A 1 14.82 15.98 -20.17
CA MET A 1 13.92 16.94 -20.84
C MET A 1 14.30 17.03 -22.32
N LEU A 2 13.55 16.39 -23.21
CA LEU A 2 13.81 16.43 -24.65
C LEU A 2 12.91 17.51 -25.26
N LYS A 3 13.50 18.62 -25.72
CA LYS A 3 12.76 19.71 -26.39
C LYS A 3 12.68 19.40 -27.88
N LEU A 4 11.49 19.07 -28.38
CA LEU A 4 11.22 18.96 -29.81
C LEU A 4 10.67 20.29 -30.32
N THR A 5 11.44 21.03 -31.10
CA THR A 5 11.03 22.30 -31.68
C THR A 5 10.37 22.05 -33.03
N VAL A 6 9.04 22.20 -33.13
CA VAL A 6 8.31 22.11 -34.40
C VAL A 6 8.22 23.52 -35.00
N LEU A 7 8.84 23.74 -36.16
CA LEU A 7 8.65 24.97 -36.95
C LEU A 7 7.36 24.85 -37.78
N ALA A 8 6.31 25.55 -37.39
CA ALA A 8 5.18 25.85 -38.26
C ALA A 8 5.27 27.31 -38.72
N ALA A 9 5.02 27.57 -40.00
CA ALA A 9 5.32 28.83 -40.70
C ALA A 9 4.50 30.07 -40.26
N PHE A 10 3.78 30.04 -39.14
CA PHE A 10 3.06 31.18 -38.59
C PHE A 10 3.09 31.12 -37.06
N GLY A 11 4.02 31.86 -36.45
CA GLY A 11 4.11 32.05 -35.00
C GLY A 11 4.84 30.94 -34.24
N LEU A 12 5.83 31.33 -33.44
CA LEU A 12 6.45 30.44 -32.44
C LEU A 12 5.40 30.10 -31.37
N PHE A 13 4.74 28.96 -31.52
CA PHE A 13 3.93 28.39 -30.44
C PHE A 13 4.72 27.27 -29.78
N THR A 14 5.35 27.57 -28.64
CA THR A 14 6.04 26.56 -27.83
C THR A 14 5.02 25.74 -27.07
N LEU A 15 4.63 24.59 -27.59
CA LEU A 15 3.85 23.60 -26.84
C LEU A 15 4.79 22.85 -25.90
N SER A 16 4.75 23.19 -24.61
CA SER A 16 5.31 22.34 -23.55
C SER A 16 4.36 21.18 -23.31
N PHE A 17 4.62 20.03 -23.94
CA PHE A 17 4.01 18.77 -23.54
C PHE A 17 4.72 18.28 -22.27
N GLY A 18 4.04 18.39 -21.12
CA GLY A 18 4.44 17.65 -19.92
C GLY A 18 4.24 16.17 -20.20
N ALA A 19 5.32 15.42 -20.35
CA ALA A 19 5.24 13.96 -20.38
C ALA A 19 4.86 13.49 -18.97
N VAL A 20 3.58 13.13 -18.78
CA VAL A 20 3.19 12.28 -17.66
C VAL A 20 3.72 10.89 -18.00
N SER A 21 4.89 10.55 -17.44
CA SER A 21 5.38 9.19 -17.44
C SER A 21 4.37 8.35 -16.66
N LEU A 22 3.43 7.71 -17.37
CA LEU A 22 2.74 6.55 -16.82
C LEU A 22 3.86 5.53 -16.61
N ASP A 23 4.34 5.43 -15.38
CA ASP A 23 5.28 4.39 -15.02
C ASP A 23 4.58 3.06 -15.30
N HIS A 24 5.01 2.39 -16.37
CA HIS A 24 4.50 1.08 -16.77
C HIS A 24 5.00 -0.03 -15.83
N SER A 25 5.73 0.34 -14.76
CA SER A 25 6.06 -0.57 -13.68
C SER A 25 4.78 -1.20 -13.14
N ASP A 26 4.74 -2.54 -13.14
CA ASP A 26 3.57 -3.29 -12.70
C ASP A 26 3.18 -2.85 -11.28
N PRO A 27 1.87 -2.77 -11.00
CA PRO A 27 1.42 -2.29 -9.71
C PRO A 27 1.89 -3.23 -8.60
N ILE A 28 2.62 -2.69 -7.62
CA ILE A 28 2.86 -3.39 -6.37
C ILE A 28 1.63 -3.18 -5.51
N VAL A 29 0.93 -4.26 -5.22
CA VAL A 29 -0.32 -4.21 -4.44
C VAL A 29 -0.08 -4.87 -3.09
N PRO A 30 -0.21 -4.14 -1.98
CA PRO A 30 -0.23 -4.77 -0.67
C PRO A 30 -1.56 -5.50 -0.49
N VAL A 31 -1.51 -6.70 0.09
CA VAL A 31 -2.68 -7.53 0.33
C VAL A 31 -2.62 -8.13 1.73
N LEU A 32 -3.79 -8.48 2.25
CA LEU A 32 -3.94 -9.28 3.46
C LEU A 32 -4.53 -10.63 3.05
N GLY A 33 -3.72 -11.69 3.12
CA GLY A 33 -4.04 -12.97 2.48
C GLY A 33 -4.27 -12.77 0.97
N GLU A 34 -5.49 -13.05 0.52
CA GLU A 34 -5.93 -12.87 -0.88
C GLU A 34 -6.74 -11.57 -1.09
N SER A 35 -6.92 -10.75 -0.05
CA SER A 35 -7.79 -9.57 -0.11
C SER A 35 -7.01 -8.25 -0.26
N GLU A 36 -7.46 -7.41 -1.19
CA GLU A 36 -6.95 -6.04 -1.43
C GLU A 36 -7.67 -4.97 -0.57
N GLY A 37 -8.65 -5.37 0.25
CA GLY A 37 -9.41 -4.47 1.12
C GLY A 37 -10.89 -4.79 1.17
N GLY A 38 -11.67 -3.97 1.90
CA GLY A 38 -13.13 -4.06 1.95
C GLY A 38 -13.66 -4.84 3.16
N GLU A 39 -14.73 -5.61 2.98
CA GLU A 39 -15.30 -6.42 4.05
C GLU A 39 -14.63 -7.79 4.11
N ILE A 40 -14.19 -8.20 5.30
CA ILE A 40 -13.49 -9.47 5.51
C ILE A 40 -14.11 -10.24 6.68
N GLU A 41 -14.20 -11.57 6.52
CA GLU A 41 -14.63 -12.46 7.60
C GLU A 41 -13.61 -12.42 8.73
N ARG A 42 -14.10 -12.36 9.97
CA ARG A 42 -13.25 -12.29 11.16
C ARG A 42 -12.23 -13.44 11.21
N GLU A 43 -12.64 -14.66 10.90
CA GLU A 43 -11.78 -15.85 10.95
C GLU A 43 -10.63 -15.75 9.95
N THR A 44 -10.91 -15.29 8.72
CA THR A 44 -9.89 -15.04 7.71
C THR A 44 -8.93 -13.97 8.20
N PHE A 45 -9.44 -12.83 8.68
CA PHE A 45 -8.60 -11.73 9.20
C PHE A 45 -7.67 -12.17 10.35
N LEU A 46 -8.16 -13.07 11.22
CA LEU A 46 -7.39 -13.59 12.36
C LEU A 46 -6.32 -14.62 11.98
N ALA A 47 -6.51 -15.33 10.87
CA ALA A 47 -5.56 -16.34 10.40
C ALA A 47 -4.28 -15.69 9.86
N GLU A 48 -4.38 -14.46 9.37
CA GLU A 48 -3.28 -13.75 8.73
C GLU A 48 -2.17 -13.36 9.71
N GLU A 49 -0.93 -13.44 9.26
CA GLU A 49 0.27 -13.12 10.05
C GLU A 49 0.82 -11.71 9.77
N GLY A 50 0.33 -11.06 8.72
CA GLY A 50 0.76 -9.73 8.31
C GLY A 50 0.33 -9.41 6.89
N LEU A 51 0.86 -8.32 6.36
CA LEU A 51 0.68 -7.95 4.96
C LEU A 51 1.66 -8.71 4.06
N SER A 52 1.15 -9.07 2.90
CA SER A 52 1.91 -9.62 1.78
C SER A 52 1.89 -8.66 0.60
N LEU A 53 2.76 -8.90 -0.38
CA LEU A 53 2.80 -8.12 -1.62
C LEU A 53 2.47 -9.03 -2.79
N VAL A 54 1.62 -8.55 -3.68
CA VAL A 54 1.44 -9.10 -5.02
C VAL A 54 2.25 -8.25 -5.98
N TYR A 55 3.21 -8.88 -6.65
CA TYR A 55 4.10 -8.26 -7.64
C TYR A 55 4.64 -9.31 -8.61
N ASP A 56 5.19 -8.86 -9.75
CA ASP A 56 5.87 -9.76 -10.69
C ASP A 56 7.30 -10.07 -10.20
N GLU A 57 7.44 -11.20 -9.52
CA GLU A 57 8.72 -11.69 -8.98
C GLU A 57 9.81 -11.88 -10.05
N LYS A 58 9.44 -12.02 -11.33
CA LYS A 58 10.41 -12.20 -12.43
C LYS A 58 11.17 -10.92 -12.74
N LYS A 59 10.64 -9.75 -12.36
CA LYS A 59 11.22 -8.44 -12.69
C LYS A 59 12.07 -7.91 -11.54
N THR A 60 11.55 -7.95 -10.32
CA THR A 60 12.24 -7.42 -9.14
C THR A 60 11.75 -8.11 -7.88
N SER A 61 12.60 -8.20 -6.86
CA SER A 61 12.22 -8.65 -5.52
C SER A 61 11.90 -7.44 -4.65
N CYS A 62 10.71 -7.47 -4.04
CA CYS A 62 10.17 -6.39 -3.21
C CYS A 62 9.79 -6.90 -1.82
N ALA A 63 10.00 -6.07 -0.80
CA ALA A 63 9.64 -6.37 0.58
C ALA A 63 9.00 -5.17 1.27
N ILE A 64 8.02 -5.44 2.14
CA ILE A 64 7.43 -4.44 3.02
C ILE A 64 8.45 -4.07 4.08
N THR A 65 8.78 -2.77 4.14
CA THR A 65 9.71 -2.22 5.14
C THR A 65 8.98 -1.83 6.42
N SER A 66 7.77 -1.28 6.31
CA SER A 66 6.96 -0.92 7.47
C SER A 66 5.51 -0.64 7.11
N PHE A 67 4.63 -0.74 8.09
CA PHE A 67 3.26 -0.21 8.02
C PHE A 67 2.74 0.14 9.42
N ASP A 68 1.75 1.03 9.47
CA ASP A 68 1.03 1.37 10.69
C ASP A 68 -0.35 0.70 10.68
N LEU A 69 -0.59 -0.18 11.65
CA LEU A 69 -1.91 -0.77 11.87
C LEU A 69 -2.72 0.18 12.76
N VAL A 70 -3.87 0.62 12.25
CA VAL A 70 -4.82 1.45 12.99
C VAL A 70 -6.13 0.69 13.14
N MET A 71 -6.43 0.27 14.36
CA MET A 71 -7.74 -0.28 14.72
C MET A 71 -8.66 0.86 15.11
N VAL A 72 -9.84 0.94 14.50
CA VAL A 72 -10.91 1.87 14.87
C VAL A 72 -12.10 1.04 15.36
N PRO A 73 -12.26 0.87 16.68
CA PRO A 73 -13.41 0.20 17.25
C PRO A 73 -14.69 0.99 16.98
N LYS A 74 -15.84 0.30 16.94
CA LYS A 74 -17.14 0.97 16.70
C LYS A 74 -17.48 2.11 17.69
N GLN A 75 -16.96 2.06 18.92
CA GLN A 75 -17.36 2.96 20.02
C GLN A 75 -16.18 3.54 20.82
N ASN A 76 -14.93 3.31 20.39
CA ASN A 76 -13.75 3.77 21.11
C ASN A 76 -12.79 4.48 20.17
N ASP A 77 -11.80 5.16 20.76
CA ASP A 77 -10.75 5.85 20.01
C ASP A 77 -9.89 4.87 19.20
N ALA A 78 -9.35 5.39 18.10
CA ALA A 78 -8.44 4.64 17.25
C ALA A 78 -7.16 4.27 17.99
N VAL A 79 -6.73 3.02 17.84
CA VAL A 79 -5.49 2.50 18.42
C VAL A 79 -4.48 2.24 17.31
N LEU A 80 -3.33 2.88 17.39
CA LEU A 80 -2.24 2.74 16.43
C LEU A 80 -1.16 1.78 16.96
N SER A 81 -0.69 0.90 16.09
CA SER A 81 0.42 -0.01 16.33
C SER A 81 1.37 -0.02 15.12
N LYS A 82 2.64 0.28 15.36
CA LYS A 82 3.67 0.32 14.31
C LYS A 82 4.22 -1.08 14.05
N ASN A 83 4.42 -1.41 12.78
CA ASN A 83 4.98 -2.70 12.37
C ASN A 83 6.22 -2.48 11.50
N PRO A 84 7.42 -2.81 12.00
CA PRO A 84 8.61 -2.91 11.16
C PRO A 84 8.54 -4.24 10.38
N GLY A 85 8.54 -4.15 9.06
CA GLY A 85 8.36 -5.29 8.15
C GLY A 85 6.91 -5.53 7.73
N GLY A 86 6.68 -6.64 7.02
CA GLY A 86 5.34 -7.08 6.59
C GLY A 86 4.56 -7.86 7.66
N ASN A 87 5.24 -8.45 8.63
CA ASN A 87 4.61 -9.27 9.68
C ASN A 87 4.08 -8.42 10.85
N TYR A 88 3.06 -8.94 11.53
CA TYR A 88 2.57 -8.32 12.76
C TYR A 88 3.58 -8.38 13.90
N THR A 89 3.73 -7.26 14.60
CA THR A 89 4.33 -7.26 15.93
C THR A 89 3.40 -7.92 16.95
N ALA A 90 3.93 -8.28 18.12
CA ALA A 90 3.12 -8.79 19.22
C ALA A 90 1.97 -7.84 19.59
N ALA A 91 2.22 -6.51 19.59
CA ALA A 91 1.19 -5.51 19.86
C ALA A 91 0.08 -5.52 18.81
N SER A 92 0.44 -5.53 17.52
CA SER A 92 -0.52 -5.62 16.41
C SER A 92 -1.30 -6.93 16.44
N ARG A 93 -0.64 -8.06 16.73
CA ARG A 93 -1.28 -9.36 16.87
C ARG A 93 -2.32 -9.34 17.99
N SER A 94 -2.05 -8.68 19.12
CA SER A 94 -3.03 -8.48 20.19
C SER A 94 -4.19 -7.56 19.80
N LEU A 95 -3.99 -6.60 18.88
CA LEU A 95 -5.10 -5.80 18.34
C LEU A 95 -5.98 -6.66 17.43
N VAL A 96 -5.36 -7.35 16.46
CA VAL A 96 -6.04 -8.24 15.51
C VAL A 96 -6.83 -9.32 16.23
N GLN A 97 -6.26 -9.97 17.25
CA GLN A 97 -6.95 -11.00 18.05
C GLN A 97 -8.21 -10.52 18.77
N ARG A 98 -8.34 -9.21 18.99
CA ARG A 98 -9.51 -8.59 19.64
C ARG A 98 -10.52 -8.04 18.63
N ALA A 99 -10.33 -8.31 17.33
CA ALA A 99 -11.24 -7.88 16.27
C ALA A 99 -12.66 -8.40 16.49
N LYS A 100 -13.63 -7.48 16.40
CA LYS A 100 -15.06 -7.76 16.47
C LYS A 100 -15.74 -7.32 15.19
N THR A 101 -16.86 -7.96 14.87
CA THR A 101 -17.75 -7.54 13.79
C THR A 101 -18.09 -6.05 13.92
N GLY A 102 -17.86 -5.32 12.83
CA GLY A 102 -18.06 -3.87 12.71
C GLY A 102 -16.85 -3.01 13.04
N ASP A 103 -15.75 -3.59 13.55
CA ASP A 103 -14.49 -2.86 13.70
C ASP A 103 -13.85 -2.58 12.34
N LEU A 104 -13.13 -1.46 12.25
CA LEU A 104 -12.36 -1.07 11.07
C LEU A 104 -10.87 -1.19 11.36
N TYR A 105 -10.12 -1.72 10.40
CA TYR A 105 -8.67 -1.83 10.44
C TYR A 105 -8.08 -1.15 9.22
N TYR A 106 -7.18 -0.21 9.45
CA TYR A 106 -6.41 0.44 8.40
C TYR A 106 -4.96 0.01 8.49
N PHE A 107 -4.38 -0.29 7.34
CA PHE A 107 -2.95 -0.49 7.19
C PHE A 107 -2.43 0.74 6.46
N ASN A 108 -1.97 1.71 7.23
CA ASN A 108 -1.52 3.00 6.73
C ASN A 108 -0.04 3.01 6.47
N SER A 109 0.38 3.94 5.61
CA SER A 109 1.79 4.24 5.37
C SER A 109 2.57 2.96 5.04
N VAL A 110 2.00 2.11 4.18
CA VAL A 110 2.64 0.86 3.78
C VAL A 110 3.83 1.21 2.90
N MET A 111 5.04 1.02 3.45
CA MET A 111 6.30 1.30 2.78
C MET A 111 6.88 0.01 2.22
N VAL A 112 7.25 0.04 0.95
CA VAL A 112 7.86 -1.07 0.24
C VAL A 112 9.21 -0.63 -0.30
N LYS A 113 10.17 -1.55 -0.26
CA LYS A 113 11.47 -1.38 -0.91
C LYS A 113 11.71 -2.54 -1.87
N CYS A 114 11.99 -2.22 -3.12
CA CYS A 114 12.37 -3.20 -4.13
C CYS A 114 13.88 -3.18 -4.38
N THR A 115 14.36 -4.26 -4.98
CA THR A 115 15.76 -4.36 -5.40
C THR A 115 16.02 -3.33 -6.50
N GLY A 116 16.98 -2.44 -6.27
CA GLY A 116 17.27 -1.29 -7.16
C GLY A 116 16.71 0.04 -6.64
N ASP A 117 15.79 0.02 -5.68
CA ASP A 117 15.28 1.25 -5.05
C ASP A 117 16.30 1.82 -4.08
N THR A 118 16.55 3.13 -4.19
CA THR A 118 17.42 3.85 -3.25
C THR A 118 16.71 4.02 -1.90
N GLU A 119 15.43 4.41 -1.94
CA GLU A 119 14.58 4.66 -0.76
C GLU A 119 13.30 3.82 -0.81
N ALA A 120 12.70 3.56 0.35
CA ALA A 120 11.40 2.91 0.41
C ALA A 120 10.30 3.87 -0.07
N ARG A 121 9.32 3.34 -0.79
CA ARG A 121 8.19 4.11 -1.33
C ARG A 121 6.87 3.68 -0.71
N SER A 122 5.96 4.64 -0.53
CA SER A 122 4.61 4.35 -0.07
C SER A 122 3.79 3.75 -1.21
N VAL A 123 3.17 2.60 -0.96
CA VAL A 123 2.25 1.93 -1.90
C VAL A 123 0.78 2.17 -1.57
N GLY A 124 0.51 2.97 -0.53
CA GLY A 124 -0.83 3.42 -0.16
C GLY A 124 -1.32 2.87 1.18
N THR A 125 -2.63 2.73 1.27
CA THR A 125 -3.36 2.30 2.47
C THR A 125 -4.36 1.22 2.11
N LEU A 126 -4.46 0.19 2.96
CA LEU A 126 -5.54 -0.79 2.90
C LEU A 126 -6.53 -0.53 4.03
N TYR A 127 -7.80 -0.84 3.79
CA TYR A 127 -8.82 -0.82 4.83
C TYR A 127 -9.59 -2.13 4.83
N PHE A 128 -9.95 -2.58 6.03
CA PHE A 128 -10.76 -3.77 6.24
C PHE A 128 -11.85 -3.48 7.27
N LYS A 129 -13.07 -3.88 6.94
CA LYS A 129 -14.21 -3.87 7.86
C LYS A 129 -14.53 -5.31 8.21
N ILE A 130 -14.51 -5.61 9.51
CA ILE A 130 -14.81 -6.97 9.97
C ILE A 130 -16.32 -7.21 9.88
N LYS A 131 -16.72 -8.30 9.24
CA LYS A 131 -18.09 -8.82 9.27
C LYS A 131 -18.17 -10.08 10.12
#